data_AF-A0A559IEG1-F1
#
_entry.id   AF-A0A559IEG1-F1
#
_cell.length_a   1.000
_cell.length_b   1.000
_cell.length_c   1.000
_cell.angle_alpha   90.00
_cell.angle_beta   90.00
_cell.angle_gamma   90.00
#
_symmetry.space_group_name_H-M   'P 1'
#
loop_
_entity.id
_entity.type
_entity.pdbx_description
1 polymer ?
#
loop_
_entity_poly.entity_id
_entity_poly.type
_entity_poly.pdbx_seq_one_letter_code
_entity_poly.pdbx_strand_id
1 'polypeptide(L)'
;MFSVDERGLPKHCFVCLKTTNEVVMIARDQKGYLPVREGNEPLWGQETADLANKERGINKAQSKAMEMGSMFGWDTPAANPAMYDEETGLPKK
;
A
#
# COMPACT_ATOMS: atom_id res chain seq x y z
N MET A 1 -0.64 5.88 17.87
CA MET A 1 0.64 5.66 17.17
C MET A 1 0.45 4.45 16.27
N PHE A 2 0.43 4.65 14.95
CA PHE A 2 0.21 3.55 14.00
C PHE A 2 1.35 2.54 14.14
N SER A 3 1.03 1.25 14.29
CA SER A 3 2.05 0.20 14.47
C SER A 3 2.73 -0.09 13.13
N VAL A 4 3.83 0.60 12.86
CA VAL A 4 4.79 0.21 11.81
C VAL A 4 5.73 -0.89 12.35
N ASP A 5 6.25 -1.76 11.47
CA ASP A 5 7.30 -2.72 11.85
C ASP A 5 8.71 -2.07 11.86
N GLU A 6 9.73 -2.88 12.09
CA GLU A 6 11.14 -2.48 12.05
C GLU A 6 11.62 -1.96 10.68
N ARG A 7 10.93 -2.33 9.59
CA ARG A 7 11.18 -1.86 8.21
C ARG A 7 10.37 -0.60 7.87
N GLY A 8 9.56 -0.10 8.80
CA GLY A 8 8.68 1.04 8.58
C GLY A 8 7.41 0.70 7.79
N LEU A 9 7.08 -0.58 7.61
CA LEU A 9 5.88 -1.03 6.92
C LEU A 9 4.66 -1.01 7.85
N PRO A 10 3.51 -0.49 7.38
CA PRO A 10 2.27 -0.55 8.13
C PRO A 10 1.74 -2.00 8.19
N LYS A 11 0.82 -2.28 9.12
CA LYS A 11 0.13 -3.58 9.19
C LYS A 11 -0.62 -3.91 7.88
N HIS A 12 -1.26 -2.91 7.29
CA HIS A 12 -1.92 -2.98 5.99
C HIS A 12 -1.95 -1.60 5.33
N CYS A 13 -2.11 -1.55 4.01
CA CYS A 13 -2.38 -0.33 3.24
C CYS A 13 -3.45 -0.58 2.17
N PHE A 14 -3.87 0.50 1.51
CA PHE A 14 -4.79 0.46 0.37
C PHE A 14 -4.06 0.83 -0.92
N VAL A 15 -4.31 0.08 -1.99
CA VAL A 15 -3.72 0.32 -3.31
C VAL A 15 -4.81 0.27 -4.36
N CYS A 16 -4.75 1.13 -5.36
CA CYS A 16 -5.61 1.03 -6.54
C CYS A 16 -4.93 0.17 -7.60
N LEU A 17 -5.59 -0.89 -8.05
CA LEU A 17 -5.09 -1.74 -9.12
C LEU A 17 -5.15 -0.99 -10.46
N LYS A 18 -4.02 -0.88 -11.15
CA LYS A 18 -3.99 -0.20 -12.46
C LYS A 18 -4.79 -0.89 -13.56
N THR A 19 -5.07 -2.19 -13.41
CA THR A 19 -5.79 -3.01 -14.39
C THR A 19 -7.30 -2.85 -14.28
N THR A 20 -7.83 -2.86 -13.05
CA THR A 20 -9.28 -2.80 -12.80
C THR A 20 -9.74 -1.46 -12.23
N ASN A 21 -8.83 -0.64 -11.71
CA ASN A 21 -9.12 0.59 -10.95
C ASN A 21 -9.79 0.32 -9.58
N GLU A 22 -9.81 -0.93 -9.11
CA GLU A 22 -10.34 -1.33 -7.81
C GLU A 22 -9.37 -0.99 -6.69
N VAL A 23 -9.90 -0.55 -5.56
CA VAL A 23 -9.14 -0.39 -4.31
C VAL A 23 -9.06 -1.73 -3.60
N VAL A 24 -7.83 -2.15 -3.33
CA VAL A 24 -7.52 -3.39 -2.65
C VAL A 24 -6.70 -3.11 -1.39
N MET A 25 -6.86 -3.97 -0.39
CA MET A 25 -6.08 -3.95 0.84
C MET A 25 -4.91 -4.91 0.70
N ILE A 26 -3.72 -4.44 1.05
CA ILE A 26 -2.51 -5.27 1.14
C ILE A 26 -2.12 -5.37 2.61
N ALA A 27 -2.02 -6.60 3.12
CA ALA A 27 -1.50 -6.88 4.46
C ALA A 27 -0.02 -7.23 4.38
N ARG A 28 0.78 -6.72 5.32
CA ARG A 28 2.21 -7.04 5.38
C ARG A 28 2.41 -8.53 5.61
N ASP A 29 3.52 -9.05 5.12
CA ASP A 29 3.91 -10.47 5.23
C ASP A 29 2.87 -11.45 4.61
N GLN A 30 1.90 -10.96 3.84
CA GLN A 30 0.94 -11.78 3.08
C GLN A 30 1.19 -11.64 1.58
N LYS A 31 0.86 -12.69 0.81
CA LYS A 31 0.92 -12.64 -0.65
C LYS A 31 -0.42 -12.20 -1.22
N GLY A 32 -0.37 -11.31 -2.20
CA GLY A 32 -1.56 -10.83 -2.90
C GLY A 32 -2.29 -9.72 -2.14
N TYR A 33 -3.58 -9.58 -2.42
CA TYR A 33 -4.41 -8.49 -1.94
C TYR A 33 -5.83 -8.98 -1.63
N LEU A 34 -6.53 -8.22 -0.79
CA LEU A 34 -7.92 -8.46 -0.43
C LEU A 34 -8.80 -7.37 -1.07
N PRO A 35 -9.90 -7.71 -1.75
CA PRO A 35 -10.80 -6.70 -2.32
C PRO A 35 -11.48 -5.90 -1.21
N VAL A 36 -11.57 -4.58 -1.38
CA VAL A 36 -12.25 -3.69 -0.44
C VAL A 36 -13.60 -3.29 -1.00
N ARG A 37 -14.65 -3.44 -0.18
CA ARG A 37 -16.03 -3.17 -0.56
C ARG A 37 -16.72 -2.34 0.50
N GLU A 38 -17.57 -1.43 0.08
CA GLU A 38 -18.55 -0.75 0.91
C GLU A 38 -19.91 -1.45 0.72
N GLY A 39 -20.28 -2.29 1.70
CA GLY A 39 -21.40 -3.21 1.55
C GLY A 39 -21.14 -4.23 0.43
N ASN A 40 -21.92 -4.16 -0.64
CA ASN A 40 -21.76 -5.03 -1.82
C ASN A 40 -21.01 -4.35 -2.98
N GLU A 41 -20.67 -3.07 -2.87
CA GLU A 41 -20.05 -2.31 -3.94
C GLU A 41 -18.53 -2.20 -3.74
N PRO A 42 -17.71 -2.52 -4.75
CA PRO A 42 -16.26 -2.29 -4.69
C PRO A 42 -15.94 -0.79 -4.65
N LEU A 43 -14.84 -0.45 -3.97
CA LEU A 43 -14.27 0.89 -3.99
C LEU A 43 -13.34 1.05 -5.20
N TRP A 44 -13.30 2.26 -5.76
CA TRP A 44 -12.53 2.55 -6.98
C TRP A 44 -11.68 3.81 -6.85
N GLY A 45 -10.60 3.84 -7.63
CA GLY A 45 -9.79 5.03 -7.86
C GLY A 45 -8.60 5.19 -6.92
N GLN A 46 -7.54 5.77 -7.45
CA GLN A 46 -6.30 6.05 -6.71
C GLN A 46 -6.55 7.04 -5.57
N GLU A 47 -7.39 8.06 -5.78
CA GLU A 47 -7.68 9.08 -4.77
C GLU A 47 -8.35 8.47 -3.52
N THR A 48 -9.25 7.50 -3.71
CA THR A 48 -9.89 6.77 -2.61
C THR A 48 -8.87 5.98 -1.79
N ALA A 49 -7.96 5.27 -2.45
CA ALA A 49 -6.89 4.53 -1.79
C ALA A 49 -5.93 5.48 -1.04
N ASP A 50 -5.54 6.59 -1.68
CA ASP A 50 -4.64 7.60 -1.11
C ASP A 50 -5.27 8.28 0.11
N LEU A 51 -6.56 8.64 0.04
CA LEU A 51 -7.30 9.22 1.17
C LEU A 51 -7.38 8.24 2.34
N ALA A 52 -7.77 6.99 2.08
CA ALA A 52 -7.86 5.95 3.10
C ALA A 52 -6.51 5.70 3.80
N ASN A 53 -5.41 5.75 3.04
CA ASN A 53 -4.06 5.66 3.60
C ASN A 53 -3.70 6.90 4.43
N LYS A 54 -4.00 8.11 3.92
CA LYS A 54 -3.70 9.38 4.60
C LYS A 54 -4.42 9.48 5.95
N GLU A 55 -5.68 9.08 6.03
CA GLU A 55 -6.44 9.02 7.29
C GLU A 55 -5.80 8.06 8.31
N ARG A 56 -5.05 7.06 7.83
CA ARG A 56 -4.30 6.08 8.64
C ARG A 56 -2.83 6.46 8.83
N GLY A 57 -2.42 7.65 8.39
CA GLY A 57 -1.04 8.12 8.48
C GLY A 57 -0.06 7.31 7.62
N ILE A 58 -0.54 6.61 6.60
CA ILE A 58 0.28 5.84 5.65
C ILE A 58 0.67 6.77 4.50
N ASN A 59 1.96 6.93 4.27
CA ASN A 59 2.48 7.76 3.18
C ASN A 59 2.59 6.97 1.85
N LYS A 60 2.90 7.67 0.74
CA LYS A 60 2.96 7.03 -0.58
C LYS A 60 4.11 6.03 -0.69
N ALA A 61 5.24 6.31 -0.03
CA ALA A 61 6.38 5.40 0.04
C ALA A 61 6.03 4.06 0.69
N GLN A 62 5.30 4.09 1.82
CA GLN A 62 4.84 2.90 2.52
C GLN A 62 3.85 2.10 1.67
N SER A 63 2.85 2.76 1.08
CA SER A 63 1.89 2.08 0.20
C SER A 63 2.58 1.42 -0.99
N LYS A 64 3.57 2.10 -1.60
CA LYS A 64 4.34 1.54 -2.72
C LYS A 64 5.19 0.34 -2.31
N ALA A 65 5.88 0.43 -1.18
CA ALA A 65 6.66 -0.68 -0.65
C ALA A 65 5.78 -1.89 -0.32
N MET A 66 4.59 -1.67 0.21
CA MET A 66 3.61 -2.74 0.46
C MET A 66 3.12 -3.40 -0.84
N GLU A 67 2.82 -2.60 -1.88
CA GLU A 67 2.47 -3.11 -3.21
C GLU A 67 3.57 -4.02 -3.76
N MET A 68 4.81 -3.55 -3.73
CA MET A 68 5.96 -4.30 -4.24
C MET A 68 6.25 -5.55 -3.39
N GLY A 69 6.12 -5.47 -2.06
CA GLY A 69 6.28 -6.61 -1.16
C GLY A 69 5.25 -7.71 -1.41
N SER A 70 4.01 -7.33 -1.68
CA SER A 70 2.95 -8.28 -2.06
C SER A 70 3.19 -8.95 -3.41
N MET A 71 3.73 -8.22 -4.39
CA MET A 71 3.98 -8.73 -5.75
C MET A 71 5.28 -9.55 -5.87
N PHE A 72 6.36 -9.08 -5.27
CA PHE A 72 7.72 -9.61 -5.46
C PHE A 72 8.29 -10.30 -4.22
N GLY A 73 7.62 -10.20 -3.08
CA GLY A 73 8.06 -10.73 -1.80
C GLY A 73 8.63 -9.67 -0.86
N TRP A 74 8.45 -9.91 0.44
CA TRP A 74 8.76 -8.98 1.53
C TRP A 74 10.25 -8.88 1.91
N ASP A 75 11.07 -9.79 1.37
CA ASP A 75 12.53 -9.82 1.57
C ASP A 75 13.28 -8.98 0.51
N THR A 76 12.56 -8.39 -0.43
CA THR A 76 13.18 -7.61 -1.52
C THR A 76 13.41 -6.16 -1.10
N PRO A 77 14.43 -5.46 -1.64
CA PRO A 77 14.63 -4.02 -1.42
C PRO A 77 13.42 -3.18 -1.84
N ALA A 78 12.62 -3.67 -2.80
CA ALA A 78 11.40 -3.01 -3.25
C ALA A 78 10.30 -2.99 -2.16
N ALA A 79 10.37 -3.87 -1.15
CA ALA A 79 9.48 -3.85 0.00
C ALA A 79 9.93 -2.87 1.10
N ASN A 80 10.97 -2.06 0.87
CA ASN A 80 11.45 -1.07 1.82
C ASN A 80 10.91 0.34 1.49
N PRO A 81 10.10 0.96 2.37
CA PRO A 81 9.59 2.32 2.19
C PRO A 81 10.70 3.37 1.99
N ALA A 82 11.89 3.16 2.58
CA ALA A 82 13.00 4.10 2.46
C ALA A 82 13.49 4.27 1.02
N MET A 83 13.22 3.30 0.13
CA MET A 83 13.56 3.36 -1.29
C MET A 83 12.65 4.27 -2.11
N TYR A 84 11.59 4.81 -1.51
CA TYR A 84 10.60 5.64 -2.17
C TYR A 84 10.49 7.01 -1.53
N ASP A 85 10.09 7.98 -2.32
CA ASP A 85 9.72 9.32 -1.89
C ASP A 85 8.37 9.32 -1.17
N GLU A 86 8.28 10.02 -0.03
CA GLU A 86 7.12 9.93 0.86
C GLU A 86 5.86 10.59 0.28
N GLU A 87 6.04 11.63 -0.54
CA GLU A 87 4.95 12.39 -1.14
C GLU A 87 4.49 11.80 -2.47
N THR A 88 5.44 11.33 -3.29
CA THR A 88 5.16 10.85 -4.65
C THR A 88 5.08 9.33 -4.75
N GLY A 89 5.71 8.58 -3.83
CA GLY A 89 5.82 7.13 -3.90
C GLY A 89 6.75 6.65 -5.04
N LEU A 90 7.49 7.56 -5.67
CA LEU A 90 8.44 7.23 -6.72
C LEU A 90 9.76 6.72 -6.13
N PRO A 91 10.49 5.83 -6.82
CA PRO A 91 11.80 5.38 -6.37
C PRO A 91 12.75 6.57 -6.21
N LYS A 92 13.45 6.63 -5.08
CA LYS A 92 14.59 7.55 -4.88
C LYS A 92 15.74 7.07 -5.76
N LYS A 93 16.40 8.01 -6.44
CA LYS A 93 17.61 7.75 -7.24
C LYS A 93 18.85 7.62 -6.36
#